data_AF-A0A7W9M1E8-F1
#
_entry.id   AF-A0A7W9M1E8-F1
#
_cell.length_a   1.000
_cell.length_b   1.000
_cell.length_c   1.000
_cell.angle_alpha   90.00
_cell.angle_beta   90.00
_cell.angle_gamma   90.00
#
_symmetry.space_group_name_H-M   'P 1'
#
loop_
_entity.id
_entity.type
_entity.pdbx_description
1 polymer ?
#
loop_
_entity_poly.entity_id
_entity_poly.type
_entity_poly.pdbx_seq_one_letter_code
_entity_poly.pdbx_strand_id
1 'polypeptide(L)'
;MNPLARLRLRLRLRLRLPLSMADFARRGFRVDRPAERAVLERHAGNFLGGFNLAVRSWRAPHEPLSEVAEEERGFAYEGAAMFAGLLDLATAGRAGALRRLLDGPGDQYTHLVHVGAGWLFTAARVPGVARLPSTPLLRWLALDGNGFGEVYFGGVKALLRRAGRTPGPVWQARLAGCGRALWFVQSADPAGVAGVIERAPAAARPHLWSGVGLACAYAGAVDEAGRAALLDLARPHRSYFAQGVVFAVGARARSGIVPDHTRDACAQVVGVTVEEAALWTDETCADLLGHRDVHAYLEWKARLRTLIDRGGR
;
A
#
# COMPACT_ATOMS: atom_id res chain seq x y z
N MET A 1 24.13 9.88 33.14
CA MET A 1 23.32 9.44 31.97
C MET A 1 24.18 9.49 30.71
N ASN A 2 24.48 8.33 30.10
CA ASN A 2 25.44 8.16 29.00
C ASN A 2 25.10 9.06 27.77
N PRO A 3 26.09 9.71 27.10
CA PRO A 3 25.86 10.52 25.89
C PRO A 3 25.11 9.79 24.77
N LEU A 4 25.31 8.48 24.60
CA LEU A 4 24.58 7.62 23.67
C LEU A 4 23.11 7.42 24.10
N ALA A 5 22.83 7.40 25.40
CA ALA A 5 21.46 7.36 25.92
C ALA A 5 20.74 8.70 25.70
N ARG A 6 21.45 9.84 25.82
CA ARG A 6 20.93 11.18 25.47
C ARG A 6 20.66 11.32 23.97
N LEU A 7 21.53 10.77 23.11
CA LEU A 7 21.33 10.75 21.65
C LEU A 7 20.14 9.85 21.25
N ARG A 8 20.03 8.65 21.84
CA ARG A 8 18.90 7.74 21.63
C ARG A 8 17.56 8.32 22.10
N LEU A 9 17.54 9.04 23.23
CA LEU A 9 16.35 9.72 23.75
C LEU A 9 15.97 10.95 22.90
N ARG A 10 16.96 11.72 22.41
CA ARG A 10 16.74 12.85 21.49
C ARG A 10 16.22 12.42 20.10
N LEU A 11 16.64 11.27 19.61
CA LEU A 11 16.08 10.64 18.40
C LEU A 11 14.63 10.17 18.63
N ARG A 12 14.32 9.59 19.79
CA ARG A 12 12.94 9.17 20.15
C ARG A 12 11.95 10.33 20.23
N LEU A 13 12.37 11.49 20.70
CA LEU A 13 11.50 12.68 20.86
C LEU A 13 11.31 13.50 19.57
N ARG A 14 12.12 13.28 18.52
CA ARG A 14 12.03 14.02 17.24
C ARG A 14 11.43 13.22 16.08
N LEU A 15 11.20 11.92 16.23
CA LEU A 15 10.62 11.06 15.20
C LEU A 15 9.10 10.92 15.37
N ARG A 16 8.38 11.98 15.70
CA ARG A 16 6.90 11.96 15.65
C ARG A 16 6.46 12.54 14.33
N LEU A 17 5.65 11.81 13.56
CA LEU A 17 5.01 12.37 12.38
C LEU A 17 3.80 13.21 12.80
N PRO A 18 3.70 14.47 12.36
CA PRO A 18 2.54 15.30 12.64
C PRO A 18 1.32 14.77 11.88
N LEU A 19 0.18 14.64 12.56
CA LEU A 19 -1.06 14.14 11.95
C LEU A 19 -1.56 15.05 10.81
N SER A 20 -1.13 16.31 10.78
CA SER A 20 -1.40 17.23 9.65
C SER A 20 -0.79 16.77 8.33
N MET A 21 0.04 15.73 8.29
CA MET A 21 0.47 15.08 7.04
C MET A 21 -0.67 14.30 6.35
N ALA A 22 -1.75 13.99 7.09
CA ALA A 22 -2.96 13.39 6.54
C ALA A 22 -3.92 14.42 5.93
N ASP A 23 -3.71 15.72 6.14
CA ASP A 23 -4.61 16.79 5.67
C ASP A 23 -4.45 17.05 4.17
N PHE A 24 -5.45 16.68 3.38
CA PHE A 24 -5.42 16.73 1.92
C PHE A 24 -5.36 18.15 1.39
N ALA A 25 -5.99 19.12 2.06
CA ALA A 25 -5.91 20.52 1.67
C ALA A 25 -4.46 21.03 1.77
N ARG A 26 -3.76 20.71 2.87
CA ARG A 26 -2.33 21.04 3.04
C ARG A 26 -1.44 20.30 2.06
N ARG A 27 -1.82 19.09 1.65
CA ARG A 27 -1.10 18.31 0.63
C ARG A 27 -1.34 18.83 -0.79
N GLY A 28 -2.32 19.71 -1.00
CA GLY A 28 -2.74 20.15 -2.33
C GLY A 28 -3.44 19.05 -3.12
N PHE A 29 -4.07 18.11 -2.42
CA PHE A 29 -4.91 17.08 -3.03
C PHE A 29 -6.30 17.66 -3.34
N ARG A 30 -7.12 16.88 -4.04
CA ARG A 30 -8.50 17.26 -4.35
C ARG A 30 -9.32 17.45 -3.06
N VAL A 31 -10.11 18.52 -2.98
CA VAL A 31 -10.88 18.88 -1.76
C VAL A 31 -12.38 19.05 -1.97
N ASP A 32 -12.87 18.95 -3.20
CA ASP A 32 -14.29 19.10 -3.58
C ASP A 32 -15.14 17.85 -3.33
N ARG A 33 -14.55 16.78 -2.76
CA ARG A 33 -15.21 15.53 -2.36
C ARG A 33 -15.11 15.29 -0.85
N PRO A 34 -15.88 16.02 -0.03
CA PRO A 34 -15.63 16.08 1.42
C PRO A 34 -15.87 14.75 2.15
N ALA A 35 -16.84 13.94 1.72
CA ALA A 35 -17.15 12.66 2.37
C ALA A 35 -16.06 11.61 2.11
N GLU A 36 -15.69 11.43 0.85
CA GLU A 36 -14.65 10.51 0.43
C GLU A 36 -13.28 10.93 0.97
N ARG A 37 -12.99 12.23 0.93
CA ARG A 37 -11.79 12.81 1.55
C ARG A 37 -11.72 12.43 3.03
N ALA A 38 -12.78 12.61 3.79
CA ALA A 38 -12.77 12.31 5.23
C ALA A 38 -12.45 10.84 5.53
N VAL A 39 -12.91 9.90 4.70
CA VAL A 39 -12.56 8.47 4.79
C VAL A 39 -11.07 8.27 4.56
N LEU A 40 -10.52 8.82 3.48
CA LEU A 40 -9.12 8.63 3.12
C LEU A 40 -8.15 9.37 4.08
N GLU A 41 -8.52 10.54 4.58
CA GLU A 41 -7.78 11.28 5.61
C GLU A 41 -7.75 10.50 6.93
N ARG A 42 -8.84 9.80 7.29
CA ARG A 42 -8.87 8.91 8.48
C ARG A 42 -7.86 7.77 8.33
N HIS A 43 -7.84 7.08 7.19
CA HIS A 43 -6.86 6.02 6.92
C HIS A 43 -5.42 6.53 6.98
N ALA A 44 -5.15 7.68 6.35
CA ALA A 44 -3.84 8.34 6.43
C ALA A 44 -3.48 8.74 7.88
N GLY A 45 -4.46 9.20 8.66
CA GLY A 45 -4.30 9.49 10.08
C GLY A 45 -3.90 8.25 10.90
N ASN A 46 -4.56 7.11 10.67
CA ASN A 46 -4.23 5.84 11.33
C ASN A 46 -2.86 5.29 10.95
N PHE A 47 -2.43 5.47 9.69
CA PHE A 47 -1.05 5.21 9.29
C PHE A 47 -0.05 6.02 10.13
N LEU A 48 -0.26 7.34 10.23
CA LEU A 48 0.62 8.21 11.04
C LEU A 48 0.55 7.86 12.53
N GLY A 49 -0.63 7.47 13.01
CA GLY A 49 -0.87 6.97 14.36
C GLY A 49 -0.03 5.72 14.66
N GLY A 50 -0.09 4.72 13.78
CA GLY A 50 0.68 3.48 13.89
C GLY A 50 2.19 3.70 13.88
N PHE A 51 2.68 4.61 13.02
CA PHE A 51 4.08 5.05 13.05
C PHE A 51 4.45 5.60 14.43
N ASN A 52 3.64 6.54 14.94
CA ASN A 52 3.88 7.21 16.22
C ASN A 52 3.76 6.26 17.42
N LEU A 53 2.90 5.24 17.35
CA LEU A 53 2.83 4.16 18.33
C LEU A 53 4.14 3.39 18.33
N ALA A 54 4.59 2.92 17.17
CA ALA A 54 5.84 2.18 17.05
C ALA A 54 7.07 2.97 17.55
N VAL A 55 7.14 4.28 17.31
CA VAL A 55 8.21 5.14 17.87
C VAL A 55 8.33 5.00 19.39
N ARG A 56 7.20 4.88 20.09
CA ARG A 56 7.12 4.74 21.55
C ARG A 56 7.31 3.31 22.01
N SER A 57 6.76 2.34 21.28
CA SER A 57 6.57 0.96 21.76
C SER A 57 7.21 -0.12 20.89
N TRP A 58 8.14 0.16 19.97
CA TRP A 58 8.64 -0.85 19.01
C TRP A 58 9.18 -2.17 19.57
N ARG A 59 9.53 -2.25 20.86
CA ARG A 59 9.90 -3.54 21.52
C ARG A 59 8.69 -4.43 21.82
N ALA A 60 7.52 -3.83 21.98
CA ALA A 60 6.23 -4.46 22.18
C ALA A 60 5.17 -3.67 21.38
N PRO A 61 5.21 -3.71 20.04
CA PRO A 61 4.39 -2.84 19.21
C PRO A 61 2.90 -3.26 19.17
N HIS A 62 2.62 -4.54 19.46
CA HIS A 62 1.32 -5.15 19.18
C HIS A 62 0.19 -4.72 20.11
N GLU A 63 0.45 -4.60 21.41
CA GLU A 63 -0.56 -4.18 22.39
C GLU A 63 -1.13 -2.79 22.02
N PRO A 64 -0.30 -1.73 21.82
CA PRO A 64 -0.83 -0.44 21.39
C PRO A 64 -1.47 -0.43 20.00
N LEU A 65 -1.03 -1.31 19.09
CA LEU A 65 -1.65 -1.43 17.75
C LEU A 65 -3.00 -2.15 17.79
N SER A 66 -3.23 -3.02 18.78
CA SER A 66 -4.50 -3.75 18.94
C SER A 66 -5.65 -2.84 19.38
N GLU A 67 -5.34 -1.71 20.01
CA GLU A 67 -6.31 -0.68 20.42
C GLU A 67 -6.86 0.13 19.24
N VAL A 68 -6.20 0.09 18.08
CA VAL A 68 -6.71 0.73 16.86
C VAL A 68 -7.94 -0.05 16.38
N ALA A 69 -8.96 0.69 15.92
CA ALA A 69 -10.19 0.10 15.35
C ALA A 69 -9.86 -0.93 14.25
N GLU A 70 -10.60 -2.03 14.22
CA GLU A 70 -10.25 -3.22 13.44
C GLU A 70 -9.97 -2.92 11.96
N GLU A 71 -10.87 -2.18 11.32
CA GLU A 71 -10.74 -1.81 9.91
C GLU A 71 -9.52 -0.93 9.61
N GLU A 72 -9.03 -0.20 10.62
CA GLU A 72 -7.93 0.75 10.54
C GLU A 72 -6.58 0.15 10.96
N ARG A 73 -6.59 -1.03 11.62
CA ARG A 73 -5.37 -1.72 12.10
C ARG A 73 -4.37 -1.97 10.99
N GLY A 74 -4.83 -2.32 9.79
CA GLY A 74 -3.96 -2.53 8.63
C GLY A 74 -3.13 -1.30 8.27
N PHE A 75 -3.74 -0.11 8.28
CA PHE A 75 -3.03 1.15 8.06
C PHE A 75 -2.06 1.45 9.22
N ALA A 76 -2.46 1.19 10.46
CA ALA A 76 -1.59 1.38 11.62
C ALA A 76 -0.37 0.44 11.59
N TYR A 77 -0.54 -0.83 11.20
CA TYR A 77 0.57 -1.76 11.00
C TYR A 77 1.48 -1.34 9.84
N GLU A 78 0.93 -0.78 8.75
CA GLU A 78 1.72 -0.19 7.65
C GLU A 78 2.61 0.95 8.18
N GLY A 79 2.05 1.88 8.96
CA GLY A 79 2.81 2.98 9.57
C GLY A 79 3.85 2.51 10.58
N ALA A 80 3.51 1.53 11.41
CA ALA A 80 4.45 0.91 12.35
C ALA A 80 5.64 0.26 11.63
N ALA A 81 5.38 -0.37 10.48
CA ALA A 81 6.40 -0.99 9.66
C ALA A 81 7.33 0.04 8.98
N MET A 82 6.81 1.22 8.61
CA MET A 82 7.66 2.33 8.16
C MET A 82 8.67 2.74 9.24
N PHE A 83 8.24 2.88 10.50
CA PHE A 83 9.16 3.14 11.61
C PHE A 83 10.14 1.99 11.82
N ALA A 84 9.66 0.75 11.82
CA ALA A 84 10.49 -0.43 12.00
C ALA A 84 11.60 -0.52 10.95
N GLY A 85 11.27 -0.25 9.67
CA GLY A 85 12.25 -0.17 8.58
C GLY A 85 13.28 0.94 8.77
N LEU A 86 12.87 2.14 9.20
CA LEU A 86 13.78 3.24 9.55
C LEU A 86 14.74 2.86 10.68
N LEU A 87 14.21 2.22 11.72
CA LEU A 87 15.00 1.81 12.88
C LEU A 87 16.00 0.71 12.52
N ASP A 88 15.59 -0.28 11.72
CA ASP A 88 16.49 -1.33 11.24
C ASP A 88 17.56 -0.76 10.31
N LEU A 89 17.23 0.21 9.45
CA LEU A 89 18.25 0.91 8.67
C LEU A 89 19.25 1.64 9.59
N ALA A 90 18.76 2.45 10.53
CA ALA A 90 19.58 3.26 11.43
C ALA A 90 20.46 2.42 12.38
N THR A 91 20.06 1.16 12.66
CA THR A 91 20.78 0.25 13.55
C THR A 91 21.56 -0.84 12.80
N ALA A 92 21.60 -0.77 11.46
CA ALA A 92 22.14 -1.79 10.59
C ALA A 92 21.53 -3.19 10.79
N GLY A 93 20.26 -3.26 11.20
CA GLY A 93 19.49 -4.47 11.43
C GLY A 93 19.56 -5.00 12.87
N ARG A 94 20.38 -4.40 13.75
CA ARG A 94 20.54 -4.87 15.13
C ARG A 94 19.26 -4.71 15.97
N ALA A 95 18.36 -3.78 15.62
CA ALA A 95 17.08 -3.67 16.30
C ALA A 95 16.14 -4.85 15.98
N GLY A 96 16.21 -5.40 14.77
CA GLY A 96 15.31 -6.45 14.30
C GLY A 96 13.84 -6.06 14.40
N ALA A 97 13.52 -4.78 14.25
CA ALA A 97 12.20 -4.22 14.51
C ALA A 97 11.15 -4.72 13.52
N LEU A 98 11.50 -4.85 12.23
CA LEU A 98 10.58 -5.36 11.22
C LEU A 98 10.27 -6.84 11.45
N ARG A 99 11.30 -7.63 11.76
CA ARG A 99 11.14 -9.04 12.14
C ARG A 99 10.26 -9.17 13.37
N ARG A 100 10.50 -8.38 14.41
CA ARG A 100 9.67 -8.36 15.62
C ARG A 100 8.20 -8.04 15.33
N LEU A 101 7.93 -7.14 14.39
CA LEU A 101 6.56 -6.82 13.98
C LEU A 101 5.90 -8.00 13.23
N LEU A 102 6.66 -8.75 12.44
CA LEU A 102 6.18 -9.92 11.71
C LEU A 102 6.06 -11.19 12.57
N ASP A 103 6.91 -11.37 13.58
CA ASP A 103 6.90 -12.55 14.47
C ASP A 103 5.70 -12.57 15.44
N GLY A 104 4.83 -11.56 15.41
CA GLY A 104 3.63 -11.45 16.24
C GLY A 104 2.36 -11.20 15.41
N PRO A 105 1.31 -10.60 15.98
CA PRO A 105 0.06 -10.29 15.27
C PRO A 105 0.22 -9.45 13.98
N GLY A 106 1.38 -8.85 13.71
CA GLY A 106 1.65 -8.18 12.44
C GLY A 106 1.74 -9.13 11.23
N ASP A 107 1.89 -10.45 11.43
CA ASP A 107 1.83 -11.44 10.35
C ASP A 107 0.47 -11.45 9.61
N GLN A 108 -0.62 -11.21 10.34
CA GLN A 108 -1.96 -11.04 9.77
C GLN A 108 -2.03 -9.85 8.79
N TYR A 109 -1.12 -8.90 8.95
CA TYR A 109 -0.98 -7.70 8.12
C TYR A 109 0.30 -7.73 7.29
N THR A 110 0.88 -8.90 7.01
CA THR A 110 2.20 -9.05 6.36
C THR A 110 2.32 -8.22 5.08
N HIS A 111 1.29 -8.18 4.23
CA HIS A 111 1.28 -7.35 3.02
C HIS A 111 1.51 -5.88 3.33
N LEU A 112 0.77 -5.33 4.31
CA LEU A 112 0.87 -3.94 4.75
C LEU A 112 2.20 -3.66 5.46
N VAL A 113 2.70 -4.62 6.24
CA VAL A 113 4.03 -4.48 6.86
C VAL A 113 5.13 -4.35 5.81
N HIS A 114 5.08 -5.13 4.73
CA HIS A 114 6.05 -5.03 3.64
C HIS A 114 5.90 -3.74 2.82
N VAL A 115 4.66 -3.27 2.59
CA VAL A 115 4.40 -1.95 1.98
C VAL A 115 4.99 -0.84 2.85
N GLY A 116 4.69 -0.83 4.15
CA GLY A 116 5.15 0.17 5.10
C GLY A 116 6.67 0.29 5.17
N ALA A 117 7.38 -0.84 5.16
CA ALA A 117 8.84 -0.87 5.11
C ALA A 117 9.42 -0.14 3.87
N GLY A 118 8.64 -0.04 2.79
CA GLY A 118 8.99 0.67 1.56
C GLY A 118 8.97 2.20 1.63
N TRP A 119 8.28 2.79 2.61
CA TRP A 119 8.19 4.25 2.78
C TRP A 119 9.52 4.91 3.16
N LEU A 120 10.47 4.11 3.67
CA LEU A 120 11.81 4.48 4.11
C LEU A 120 12.52 5.46 3.15
N PHE A 121 12.32 5.29 1.84
CA PHE A 121 13.08 6.03 0.81
C PHE A 121 12.54 7.43 0.52
N THR A 122 11.29 7.73 0.90
CA THR A 122 10.69 9.05 0.67
C THR A 122 10.91 10.00 1.85
N ALA A 123 10.83 9.48 3.08
CA ALA A 123 11.05 10.28 4.29
C ALA A 123 12.54 10.60 4.55
N ALA A 124 13.46 9.71 4.16
CA ALA A 124 14.89 9.89 4.45
C ALA A 124 15.67 10.65 3.36
N ARG A 125 15.10 10.84 2.15
CA ARG A 125 15.80 11.39 0.96
C ARG A 125 17.18 10.75 0.67
N VAL A 126 17.44 9.54 1.16
CA VAL A 126 18.73 8.86 0.99
C VAL A 126 18.77 8.22 -0.40
N PRO A 127 19.70 8.62 -1.30
CA PRO A 127 19.94 7.90 -2.55
C PRO A 127 20.61 6.56 -2.22
N GLY A 128 20.03 5.45 -2.66
CA GLY A 128 20.64 4.13 -2.46
C GLY A 128 19.68 2.97 -2.70
N VAL A 129 20.24 1.81 -3.02
CA VAL A 129 19.52 0.55 -3.27
C VAL A 129 18.53 0.28 -2.13
N ALA A 130 17.28 -0.01 -2.48
CA ALA A 130 16.27 -0.31 -1.48
C ALA A 130 16.72 -1.50 -0.63
N ARG A 131 16.88 -1.31 0.69
CA ARG A 131 17.10 -2.44 1.60
C ARG A 131 15.78 -3.17 1.78
N LEU A 132 15.47 -3.99 0.79
CA LEU A 132 14.27 -4.80 0.73
C LEU A 132 14.23 -5.77 1.94
N PRO A 133 13.04 -6.03 2.52
CA PRO A 133 12.86 -7.04 3.54
C PRO A 133 13.47 -8.41 3.16
N SER A 134 13.78 -9.23 4.16
CA SER A 134 14.36 -10.57 3.97
C SER A 134 13.35 -11.62 3.51
N THR A 135 12.05 -11.37 3.72
CA THR A 135 10.96 -12.22 3.23
C THR A 135 11.06 -12.36 1.71
N PRO A 136 10.94 -13.56 1.11
CA PRO A 136 11.29 -13.73 -0.30
C PRO A 136 10.32 -13.02 -1.25
N LEU A 137 9.14 -13.58 -1.54
CA LEU A 137 8.23 -13.02 -2.55
C LEU A 137 7.71 -11.62 -2.15
N LEU A 138 7.30 -11.47 -0.89
CA LEU A 138 6.61 -10.25 -0.43
C LEU A 138 7.52 -9.03 -0.27
N ARG A 139 8.85 -9.17 -0.31
CA ARG A 139 9.75 -8.00 -0.22
C ARG A 139 9.51 -6.95 -1.29
N TRP A 140 8.99 -7.37 -2.45
CA TRP A 140 8.74 -6.47 -3.57
C TRP A 140 7.58 -5.51 -3.31
N LEU A 141 6.72 -5.76 -2.32
CA LEU A 141 5.73 -4.80 -1.84
C LEU A 141 6.38 -3.53 -1.22
N ALA A 142 7.64 -3.60 -0.79
CA ALA A 142 8.37 -2.40 -0.38
C ALA A 142 8.60 -1.44 -1.57
N LEU A 143 8.64 -1.95 -2.81
CA LEU A 143 8.65 -1.09 -4.00
C LEU A 143 7.30 -0.42 -4.24
N ASP A 144 6.20 -1.14 -3.97
CA ASP A 144 4.85 -0.57 -4.01
C ASP A 144 4.72 0.56 -2.99
N GLY A 145 5.01 0.32 -1.71
CA GLY A 145 5.00 1.37 -0.68
C GLY A 145 5.92 2.55 -0.98
N ASN A 146 7.07 2.30 -1.62
CA ASN A 146 7.93 3.38 -2.10
C ASN A 146 7.27 4.24 -3.19
N GLY A 147 6.59 3.61 -4.16
CA GLY A 147 5.83 4.31 -5.19
C GLY A 147 4.66 5.11 -4.62
N PHE A 148 3.97 4.55 -3.62
CA PHE A 148 2.91 5.26 -2.89
C PHE A 148 3.46 6.52 -2.23
N GLY A 149 4.51 6.38 -1.40
CA GLY A 149 5.11 7.51 -0.70
C GLY A 149 5.61 8.61 -1.66
N GLU A 150 6.27 8.24 -2.76
CA GLU A 150 6.74 9.21 -3.77
C GLU A 150 5.61 10.10 -4.30
N VAL A 151 4.43 9.51 -4.59
CA VAL A 151 3.27 10.24 -5.11
C VAL A 151 2.49 10.93 -4.01
N TYR A 152 2.33 10.33 -2.83
CA TYR A 152 1.67 10.97 -1.69
C TYR A 152 2.37 12.29 -1.32
N PHE A 153 3.70 12.32 -1.33
CA PHE A 153 4.45 13.54 -1.03
C PHE A 153 4.70 14.45 -2.25
N GLY A 154 4.79 13.89 -3.45
CA GLY A 154 5.13 14.64 -4.66
C GLY A 154 3.97 14.94 -5.62
N GLY A 155 2.76 14.46 -5.29
CA GLY A 155 1.54 14.61 -6.07
C GLY A 155 1.64 14.03 -7.49
N VAL A 156 0.75 14.54 -8.35
CA VAL A 156 0.66 14.17 -9.77
C VAL A 156 1.98 14.35 -10.52
N LYS A 157 2.75 15.41 -10.21
CA LYS A 157 4.05 15.68 -10.86
C LYS A 157 5.04 14.53 -10.62
N ALA A 158 5.07 14.00 -9.41
CA ALA A 158 5.95 12.87 -9.09
C ALA A 158 5.48 11.58 -9.78
N LEU A 159 4.17 11.34 -9.86
CA LEU A 159 3.60 10.20 -10.59
C LEU A 159 4.02 10.24 -12.06
N LEU A 160 3.79 11.34 -12.76
CA LEU A 160 4.12 11.46 -14.19
C LEU A 160 5.62 11.33 -14.44
N ARG A 161 6.45 11.93 -13.58
CA ARG A 161 7.92 11.76 -13.64
C ARG A 161 8.35 10.31 -13.45
N ARG A 162 7.73 9.58 -12.52
CA ARG A 162 8.02 8.14 -12.31
C ARG A 162 7.58 7.31 -13.51
N ALA A 163 6.37 7.57 -14.02
CA ALA A 163 5.80 6.88 -15.17
C ALA A 163 6.62 7.11 -16.45
N GLY A 164 7.27 8.28 -16.60
CA GLY A 164 8.15 8.59 -17.72
C GLY A 164 9.55 7.96 -17.68
N ARG A 165 9.90 7.20 -16.64
CA ARG A 165 11.19 6.47 -16.59
C ARG A 165 11.15 5.20 -17.43
N THR A 166 12.33 4.69 -17.79
CA THR A 166 12.49 3.44 -18.54
C THR A 166 11.73 2.28 -17.88
N PRO A 167 10.84 1.59 -18.61
CA PRO A 167 10.13 0.42 -18.12
C PRO A 167 11.09 -0.71 -17.72
N GLY A 168 10.69 -1.47 -16.70
CA GLY A 168 11.42 -2.63 -16.21
C GLY A 168 10.77 -3.23 -14.97
N PRO A 169 11.22 -4.39 -14.47
CA PRO A 169 10.47 -5.11 -13.44
C PRO A 169 10.23 -4.33 -12.14
N VAL A 170 11.28 -3.68 -11.62
CA VAL A 170 11.21 -2.80 -10.43
C VAL A 170 10.30 -1.59 -10.68
N TRP A 171 10.29 -1.07 -11.89
CA TRP A 171 9.44 0.06 -12.28
C TRP A 171 7.96 -0.33 -12.26
N GLN A 172 7.60 -1.52 -12.74
CA GLN A 172 6.22 -2.01 -12.72
C GLN A 172 5.70 -2.19 -11.29
N ALA A 173 6.52 -2.75 -10.39
CA ALA A 173 6.17 -2.92 -8.98
C ALA A 173 5.92 -1.57 -8.29
N ARG A 174 6.75 -0.55 -8.58
CA ARG A 174 6.58 0.80 -8.04
C ARG A 174 5.33 1.51 -8.55
N LEU A 175 4.96 1.33 -9.82
CA LEU A 175 3.82 2.02 -10.39
C LEU A 175 2.48 1.60 -9.79
N ALA A 176 2.34 0.36 -9.32
CA ALA A 176 1.14 -0.05 -8.57
C ALA A 176 0.96 0.83 -7.32
N GLY A 177 2.03 1.08 -6.57
CA GLY A 177 2.02 2.01 -5.44
C GLY A 177 1.66 3.45 -5.84
N CYS A 178 2.19 3.92 -6.98
CA CYS A 178 1.84 5.24 -7.52
C CYS A 178 0.33 5.34 -7.84
N GLY A 179 -0.27 4.29 -8.39
CA GLY A 179 -1.71 4.21 -8.65
C GLY A 179 -2.54 4.22 -7.36
N ARG A 180 -2.10 3.48 -6.33
CA ARG A 180 -2.73 3.53 -5.01
C ARG A 180 -2.72 4.95 -4.42
N ALA A 181 -1.58 5.64 -4.47
CA ALA A 181 -1.48 7.01 -3.97
C ALA A 181 -2.32 8.00 -4.81
N LEU A 182 -2.47 7.77 -6.11
CA LEU A 182 -3.32 8.59 -6.96
C LEU A 182 -4.79 8.60 -6.48
N TRP A 183 -5.28 7.47 -5.95
CA TRP A 183 -6.60 7.38 -5.31
C TRP A 183 -6.79 8.41 -4.20
N PHE A 184 -5.76 8.57 -3.35
CA PHE A 184 -5.74 9.57 -2.28
C PHE A 184 -5.60 10.99 -2.84
N VAL A 185 -4.70 11.20 -3.82
CA VAL A 185 -4.49 12.52 -4.44
C VAL A 185 -5.78 13.07 -5.08
N GLN A 186 -6.60 12.18 -5.64
CA GLN A 186 -7.88 12.52 -6.28
C GLN A 186 -9.08 12.31 -5.36
N SER A 187 -8.90 12.08 -4.06
CA SER A 187 -10.00 11.90 -3.10
C SER A 187 -11.09 10.94 -3.60
N ALA A 188 -10.65 9.78 -4.11
CA ALA A 188 -11.49 8.74 -4.69
C ALA A 188 -12.33 9.13 -5.93
N ASP A 189 -12.01 10.23 -6.61
CA ASP A 189 -12.74 10.67 -7.81
C ASP A 189 -12.41 9.83 -9.06
N PRO A 190 -13.35 9.06 -9.65
CA PRO A 190 -13.07 8.21 -10.80
C PRO A 190 -12.57 8.99 -12.03
N ALA A 191 -13.22 10.10 -12.37
CA ALA A 191 -12.87 10.91 -13.54
C ALA A 191 -11.51 11.58 -13.38
N GLY A 192 -11.20 12.10 -12.20
CA GLY A 192 -9.91 12.69 -11.85
C GLY A 192 -8.77 11.68 -11.92
N VAL A 193 -8.99 10.47 -11.42
CA VAL A 193 -8.02 9.36 -11.54
C VAL A 193 -7.76 9.03 -13.01
N ALA A 194 -8.81 8.80 -13.80
CA ALA A 194 -8.69 8.46 -15.22
C ALA A 194 -7.97 9.57 -16.01
N GLY A 195 -8.33 10.84 -15.78
CA GLY A 195 -7.70 11.98 -16.42
C GLY A 195 -6.20 12.11 -16.10
N VAL A 196 -5.76 11.73 -14.91
CA VAL A 196 -4.32 11.68 -14.58
C VAL A 196 -3.64 10.50 -15.29
N ILE A 197 -4.25 9.32 -15.30
CA ILE A 197 -3.67 8.11 -15.92
C ILE A 197 -3.54 8.28 -17.43
N GLU A 198 -4.49 8.93 -18.11
CA GLU A 198 -4.42 9.17 -19.56
C GLU A 198 -3.21 10.01 -19.98
N ARG A 199 -2.71 10.88 -19.11
CA ARG A 199 -1.48 11.66 -19.39
C ARG A 199 -0.20 10.86 -19.16
N ALA A 200 -0.27 9.69 -18.52
CA ALA A 200 0.90 8.84 -18.33
C ALA A 200 1.23 8.06 -19.63
N PRO A 201 2.51 7.71 -19.86
CA PRO A 201 2.88 6.85 -20.97
C PRO A 201 2.07 5.56 -21.00
N ALA A 202 1.69 5.07 -22.18
CA ALA A 202 0.80 3.92 -22.35
C ALA A 202 1.26 2.67 -21.56
N ALA A 203 2.57 2.41 -21.53
CA ALA A 203 3.15 1.29 -20.78
C ALA A 203 2.92 1.37 -19.25
N ALA A 204 2.70 2.56 -18.69
CA ALA A 204 2.51 2.77 -17.26
C ALA A 204 1.06 2.57 -16.81
N ARG A 205 0.10 2.84 -17.70
CA ARG A 205 -1.34 2.90 -17.39
C ARG A 205 -1.89 1.60 -16.76
N PRO A 206 -1.55 0.39 -17.26
CA PRO A 206 -2.04 -0.84 -16.64
C PRO A 206 -1.61 -0.99 -15.17
N HIS A 207 -0.36 -0.64 -14.87
CA HIS A 207 0.18 -0.76 -13.51
C HIS A 207 -0.43 0.29 -12.56
N LEU A 208 -0.70 1.50 -13.05
CA LEU A 208 -1.43 2.52 -12.30
C LEU A 208 -2.86 2.06 -11.99
N TRP A 209 -3.59 1.52 -12.97
CA TRP A 209 -4.93 0.97 -12.76
C TRP A 209 -4.95 -0.20 -11.77
N SER A 210 -3.92 -1.06 -11.79
CA SER A 210 -3.75 -2.09 -10.75
C SER A 210 -3.61 -1.50 -9.35
N GLY A 211 -2.94 -0.36 -9.21
CA GLY A 211 -2.87 0.35 -7.94
C GLY A 211 -4.20 0.95 -7.50
N VAL A 212 -4.93 1.55 -8.44
CA VAL A 212 -6.24 2.15 -8.18
C VAL A 212 -7.24 1.08 -7.75
N GLY A 213 -7.28 -0.08 -8.41
CA GLY A 213 -8.17 -1.19 -8.02
C GLY A 213 -7.90 -1.67 -6.60
N LEU A 214 -6.62 -1.78 -6.21
CA LEU A 214 -6.25 -2.15 -4.84
C LEU A 214 -6.71 -1.09 -3.83
N ALA A 215 -6.45 0.19 -4.10
CA ALA A 215 -6.88 1.25 -3.18
C ALA A 215 -8.41 1.36 -3.07
N CYS A 216 -9.13 1.24 -4.18
CA CYS A 216 -10.58 1.22 -4.23
C CYS A 216 -11.16 0.12 -3.33
N ALA A 217 -10.64 -1.11 -3.40
CA ALA A 217 -11.15 -2.22 -2.60
C ALA A 217 -10.64 -2.22 -1.14
N TYR A 218 -9.39 -1.83 -0.90
CA TYR A 218 -8.80 -1.86 0.46
C TYR A 218 -9.24 -0.67 1.31
N ALA A 219 -9.20 0.53 0.74
CA ALA A 219 -9.48 1.80 1.40
C ALA A 219 -10.90 2.34 1.13
N GLY A 220 -11.64 1.78 0.16
CA GLY A 220 -13.00 2.20 -0.13
C GLY A 220 -13.07 3.66 -0.59
N ALA A 221 -13.97 4.41 0.03
CA ALA A 221 -14.29 5.81 -0.28
C ALA A 221 -14.96 6.01 -1.66
N VAL A 222 -15.62 4.99 -2.18
CA VAL A 222 -16.43 5.08 -3.39
C VAL A 222 -17.62 4.13 -3.31
N ASP A 223 -18.76 4.58 -3.82
CA ASP A 223 -20.01 3.82 -3.87
C ASP A 223 -20.10 2.91 -5.10
N GLU A 224 -21.23 2.23 -5.26
CA GLU A 224 -21.49 1.33 -6.40
C GLU A 224 -21.39 2.03 -7.75
N ALA A 225 -21.96 3.24 -7.86
CA ALA A 225 -21.94 4.03 -9.09
C ALA A 225 -20.51 4.45 -9.46
N GLY A 226 -19.71 4.87 -8.49
CA GLY A 226 -18.31 5.22 -8.71
C GLY A 226 -17.45 4.00 -9.07
N ARG A 227 -17.72 2.82 -8.51
CA ARG A 227 -17.07 1.56 -8.92
C ARG A 227 -17.44 1.17 -10.35
N ALA A 228 -18.71 1.32 -10.73
CA ALA A 228 -19.15 1.10 -12.11
C ALA A 228 -18.46 2.07 -13.10
N ALA A 229 -18.32 3.34 -12.72
CA ALA A 229 -17.58 4.32 -13.51
C ALA A 229 -16.09 3.95 -13.66
N LEU A 230 -15.45 3.48 -12.58
CA LEU A 230 -14.06 3.01 -12.64
C LEU A 230 -13.91 1.80 -13.57
N LEU A 231 -14.85 0.86 -13.57
CA LEU A 231 -14.84 -0.30 -14.47
C LEU A 231 -14.89 0.12 -15.94
N ASP A 232 -15.74 1.08 -16.27
CA ASP A 232 -15.82 1.60 -17.64
C ASP A 232 -14.56 2.36 -18.05
N LEU A 233 -14.06 3.26 -17.20
CA LEU A 233 -12.83 4.03 -17.43
C LEU A 233 -11.58 3.14 -17.52
N ALA A 234 -11.54 2.04 -16.76
CA ALA A 234 -10.44 1.08 -16.76
C ALA A 234 -10.60 -0.02 -17.82
N ARG A 235 -11.62 0.02 -18.70
CA ARG A 235 -11.95 -1.07 -19.64
C ARG A 235 -10.75 -1.64 -20.42
N PRO A 236 -9.81 -0.85 -20.99
CA PRO A 236 -8.62 -1.39 -21.68
C PRO A 236 -7.64 -2.12 -20.74
N HIS A 237 -7.80 -1.93 -19.44
CA HIS A 237 -6.92 -2.39 -18.37
C HIS A 237 -7.69 -3.17 -17.28
N ARG A 238 -8.88 -3.69 -17.60
CA ARG A 238 -9.80 -4.33 -16.64
C ARG A 238 -9.13 -5.41 -15.80
N SER A 239 -8.30 -6.27 -16.41
CA SER A 239 -7.63 -7.37 -15.71
C SER A 239 -6.59 -6.86 -14.71
N TYR A 240 -5.94 -5.73 -15.00
CA TYR A 240 -5.04 -5.08 -14.05
C TYR A 240 -5.80 -4.46 -12.88
N PHE A 241 -6.89 -3.75 -13.15
CA PHE A 241 -7.75 -3.17 -12.12
C PHE A 241 -8.34 -4.26 -11.19
N ALA A 242 -8.92 -5.31 -11.77
CA ALA A 242 -9.47 -6.45 -11.03
C ALA A 242 -8.41 -7.19 -10.21
N GLN A 243 -7.20 -7.40 -10.76
CA GLN A 243 -6.07 -7.95 -9.99
C GLN A 243 -5.75 -7.09 -8.76
N GLY A 244 -5.81 -5.77 -8.88
CA GLY A 244 -5.66 -4.86 -7.74
C GLY A 244 -6.71 -5.12 -6.66
N VAL A 245 -7.98 -5.23 -7.06
CA VAL A 245 -9.09 -5.56 -6.16
C VAL A 245 -8.85 -6.90 -5.45
N VAL A 246 -8.50 -7.95 -6.19
CA VAL A 246 -8.26 -9.28 -5.61
C VAL A 246 -7.10 -9.28 -4.61
N PHE A 247 -6.01 -8.54 -4.86
CA PHE A 247 -4.95 -8.38 -3.85
C PHE A 247 -5.41 -7.66 -2.58
N ALA A 248 -6.27 -6.64 -2.70
CA ALA A 248 -6.84 -5.97 -1.55
C ALA A 248 -7.74 -6.91 -0.72
N VAL A 249 -8.55 -7.71 -1.40
CA VAL A 249 -9.43 -8.71 -0.79
C VAL A 249 -8.60 -9.77 -0.06
N GLY A 250 -7.58 -10.34 -0.70
CA GLY A 250 -6.67 -11.30 -0.06
C GLY A 250 -5.96 -10.73 1.17
N ALA A 251 -5.52 -9.46 1.10
CA ALA A 251 -4.93 -8.79 2.25
C ALA A 251 -5.92 -8.58 3.42
N ARG A 252 -7.18 -8.25 3.13
CA ARG A 252 -8.24 -8.13 4.14
C ARG A 252 -8.63 -9.49 4.72
N ALA A 253 -8.85 -10.49 3.86
CA ALA A 253 -9.17 -11.86 4.25
C ALA A 253 -8.11 -12.46 5.18
N ARG A 254 -6.81 -12.28 4.88
CA ARG A 254 -5.71 -12.72 5.75
C ARG A 254 -5.79 -12.14 7.16
N SER A 255 -6.26 -10.90 7.30
CA SER A 255 -6.41 -10.26 8.61
C SER A 255 -7.67 -10.68 9.38
N GLY A 256 -8.58 -11.43 8.75
CA GLY A 256 -9.89 -11.76 9.30
C GLY A 256 -10.88 -10.59 9.35
N ILE A 257 -10.48 -9.40 8.88
CA ILE A 257 -11.28 -8.18 8.92
C ILE A 257 -11.56 -7.74 7.49
N VAL A 258 -12.81 -7.92 7.06
CA VAL A 258 -13.25 -7.64 5.69
C VAL A 258 -14.45 -6.67 5.72
N PRO A 259 -14.20 -5.36 5.55
CA PRO A 259 -15.25 -4.34 5.50
C PRO A 259 -16.21 -4.55 4.34
N ASP A 260 -17.43 -4.03 4.45
CA ASP A 260 -18.48 -4.15 3.44
C ASP A 260 -18.03 -3.59 2.08
N HIS A 261 -17.37 -2.43 2.03
CA HIS A 261 -16.88 -1.87 0.77
C HIS A 261 -15.86 -2.78 0.06
N THR A 262 -15.11 -3.60 0.80
CA THR A 262 -14.20 -4.59 0.21
C THR A 262 -14.99 -5.75 -0.39
N ARG A 263 -16.04 -6.23 0.29
CA ARG A 263 -16.95 -7.27 -0.21
C ARG A 263 -17.66 -6.81 -1.48
N ASP A 264 -18.21 -5.60 -1.44
CA ASP A 264 -18.91 -4.99 -2.57
C ASP A 264 -17.97 -4.81 -3.77
N ALA A 265 -16.74 -4.33 -3.55
CA ALA A 265 -15.77 -4.19 -4.62
C ALA A 265 -15.40 -5.56 -5.23
N CYS A 266 -15.25 -6.61 -4.42
CA CYS A 266 -14.99 -7.97 -4.89
C CYS A 266 -16.13 -8.48 -5.77
N ALA A 267 -17.36 -8.41 -5.26
CA ALA A 267 -18.56 -8.86 -5.95
C ALA A 267 -18.77 -8.08 -7.26
N GLN A 268 -18.67 -6.76 -7.23
CA GLN A 268 -18.97 -5.92 -8.39
C GLN A 268 -17.88 -5.97 -9.47
N VAL A 269 -16.60 -6.04 -9.09
CA VAL A 269 -15.48 -5.96 -10.05
C VAL A 269 -15.06 -7.33 -10.57
N VAL A 270 -15.08 -8.34 -9.71
CA VAL A 270 -14.54 -9.68 -10.00
C VAL A 270 -15.66 -10.70 -10.16
N GLY A 271 -16.81 -10.51 -9.51
CA GLY A 271 -17.95 -11.42 -9.61
C GLY A 271 -17.84 -12.68 -8.76
N VAL A 272 -16.98 -12.67 -7.73
CA VAL A 272 -16.72 -13.84 -6.87
C VAL A 272 -16.79 -13.47 -5.38
N THR A 273 -16.86 -14.49 -4.53
CA THR A 273 -16.82 -14.33 -3.07
C THR A 273 -15.44 -13.89 -2.58
N VAL A 274 -15.37 -13.39 -1.35
CA VAL A 274 -14.10 -12.99 -0.71
C VAL A 274 -13.19 -14.20 -0.53
N GLU A 275 -13.78 -15.34 -0.18
CA GLU A 275 -13.11 -16.61 0.05
C GLU A 275 -12.46 -17.13 -1.23
N GLU A 276 -13.18 -17.09 -2.36
CA GLU A 276 -12.64 -17.45 -3.68
C GLU A 276 -11.52 -16.50 -4.11
N ALA A 277 -11.71 -15.18 -3.97
CA ALA A 277 -10.68 -14.20 -4.32
C ALA A 277 -9.41 -14.37 -3.47
N ALA A 278 -9.55 -14.65 -2.17
CA ALA A 278 -8.41 -14.93 -1.29
C ALA A 278 -7.69 -16.23 -1.73
N LEU A 279 -8.43 -17.29 -2.02
CA LEU A 279 -7.86 -18.55 -2.51
C LEU A 279 -7.05 -18.34 -3.80
N TRP A 280 -7.56 -17.54 -4.74
CA TRP A 280 -6.84 -17.21 -5.97
C TRP A 280 -5.50 -16.52 -5.70
N THR A 281 -5.40 -15.65 -4.68
CA THR A 281 -4.13 -15.02 -4.33
C THR A 281 -3.11 -16.03 -3.82
N ASP A 282 -3.55 -17.01 -3.03
CA ASP A 282 -2.70 -18.05 -2.44
C ASP A 282 -2.24 -19.06 -3.51
N GLU A 283 -3.16 -19.58 -4.32
CA GLU A 283 -2.86 -20.57 -5.37
C GLU A 283 -1.88 -20.02 -6.41
N THR A 284 -2.06 -18.77 -6.82
CA THR A 284 -1.24 -18.16 -7.88
C THR A 284 0.19 -17.83 -7.44
N CYS A 285 0.49 -17.90 -6.12
CA CYS A 285 1.84 -17.69 -5.59
C CYS A 285 2.47 -18.88 -4.86
N ALA A 286 1.78 -20.02 -4.74
CA ALA A 286 2.20 -21.13 -3.87
C ALA A 286 3.65 -21.62 -4.13
N ASP A 287 4.03 -21.79 -5.40
CA ASP A 287 5.38 -22.18 -5.83
C ASP A 287 6.37 -20.98 -5.90
N LEU A 288 5.89 -19.75 -5.70
CA LEU A 288 6.69 -18.52 -5.82
C LEU A 288 7.16 -17.98 -4.45
N LEU A 289 6.59 -18.44 -3.33
CA LEU A 289 6.81 -17.89 -1.99
C LEU A 289 8.29 -17.87 -1.55
N GLY A 290 9.09 -18.83 -2.01
CA GLY A 290 10.53 -18.94 -1.71
C GLY A 290 11.43 -18.08 -2.60
N HIS A 291 10.90 -17.51 -3.70
CA HIS A 291 11.70 -16.82 -4.70
C HIS A 291 11.98 -15.37 -4.29
N ARG A 292 13.22 -14.93 -4.52
CA ARG A 292 13.68 -13.57 -4.20
C ARG A 292 13.80 -12.66 -5.41
N ASP A 293 13.52 -13.16 -6.60
CA ASP A 293 13.57 -12.40 -7.85
C ASP A 293 12.30 -11.58 -8.05
N VAL A 294 12.41 -10.38 -8.62
CA VAL A 294 11.28 -9.51 -8.96
C VAL A 294 10.40 -10.13 -10.03
N HIS A 295 10.97 -10.95 -10.92
CA HIS A 295 10.23 -11.69 -11.92
C HIS A 295 9.23 -12.66 -11.30
N ALA A 296 9.53 -13.29 -10.15
CA ALA A 296 8.56 -14.12 -9.44
C ALA A 296 7.36 -13.30 -8.94
N TYR A 297 7.61 -12.08 -8.45
CA TYR A 297 6.52 -11.17 -8.07
C TYR A 297 5.66 -10.72 -9.26
N LEU A 298 6.28 -10.46 -10.41
CA LEU A 298 5.54 -10.13 -11.63
C LEU A 298 4.80 -11.31 -12.22
N GLU A 299 5.34 -12.52 -12.07
CA GLU A 299 4.70 -13.77 -12.45
C GLU A 299 3.45 -14.02 -11.60
N TRP A 300 3.52 -13.88 -10.28
CA TRP A 300 2.35 -13.96 -9.41
C TRP A 300 1.21 -13.03 -9.90
N LYS A 301 1.56 -11.78 -10.18
CA LYS A 301 0.64 -10.79 -10.78
C LYS A 301 0.06 -11.29 -12.11
N ALA A 302 0.89 -11.81 -13.01
CA ALA A 302 0.45 -12.30 -14.32
C ALA A 302 -0.48 -13.52 -14.23
N ARG A 303 -0.15 -14.49 -13.36
CA ARG A 303 -0.97 -15.67 -13.10
C ARG A 303 -2.34 -15.29 -12.55
N LEU A 304 -2.38 -14.35 -11.59
CA LEU A 304 -3.63 -13.88 -11.03
C LEU A 304 -4.52 -13.21 -12.09
N ARG A 305 -3.96 -12.36 -12.96
CA ARG A 305 -4.72 -11.79 -14.09
C ARG A 305 -5.28 -12.86 -15.02
N THR A 306 -4.47 -13.87 -15.34
CA THR A 306 -4.88 -14.99 -16.19
C THR A 306 -6.03 -15.78 -15.56
N LEU A 307 -5.99 -16.00 -14.25
CA LEU A 307 -7.05 -16.69 -13.51
C LEU A 307 -8.35 -15.87 -13.50
N ILE A 308 -8.27 -14.56 -13.22
CA ILE A 308 -9.42 -13.64 -13.29
C ILE A 308 -10.07 -13.67 -14.68
N ASP A 309 -9.29 -13.59 -15.75
CA ASP A 309 -9.81 -13.61 -17.13
C ASP A 309 -10.44 -14.97 -17.54
N ARG A 310 -10.16 -16.04 -16.80
CA ARG A 310 -10.77 -17.37 -16.97
C ARG A 310 -12.01 -17.56 -16.11
N GLY A 311 -11.99 -17.09 -14.86
CA GLY A 311 -13.11 -17.19 -13.91
C GLY A 311 -14.22 -16.16 -14.13
N GLY A 312 -13.96 -15.08 -14.88
CA GLY A 312 -14.98 -14.12 -15.31
C GLY A 312 -15.74 -14.52 -16.59
N ARG A 313 -15.72 -15.81 -16.98
CA ARG A 313 -16.54 -16.42 -18.03
C ARG A 313 -17.42 -17.50 -17.42
#